data_AF-A0A7Y4VLC4-F1
#
_entry.id   AF-A0A7Y4VLC4-F1
#
_cell.length_a   1.000
_cell.length_b   1.000
_cell.length_c   1.000
_cell.angle_alpha   90.00
_cell.angle_beta   90.00
_cell.angle_gamma   90.00
#
_symmetry.space_group_name_H-M   'P 1'
#
loop_
_entity.id
_entity.type
_entity.pdbx_description
1 polymer ?
#
loop_
_entity_poly.entity_id
_entity_poly.type
_entity_poly.pdbx_seq_one_letter_code
_entity_poly.pdbx_strand_id
1 'polypeptide(L)'
;MPKLLVIYFLLSSFIASSQQIGYSNSDCIRLLKKNDSPLKKPQSGDWLFQHPESGQTFEQYIQSKPVKPTSSRNKIYLLPIGSFTPAQWKVVQFTAVYLGLFFDRTVTVLPKMQPTMISSTQRRYSNTANEQLLTTPILDYLEKSIPVDGLVIMAITSYDLYPSADYNFVFGIARTKQRVGVSSLFRYTEEGMETNYQKCLERLIKTSSHEITHMLTVKHCIAAVCLMNGSNSLSESDSRANRLCSVCLHKLQWNLQFNISARLEKLAAYFKKHQLQTDLNFAEADIRMIEE
;
A
#
# COMPACT_ATOMS: atom_id res chain seq x y z
N MET A 1 -74.63 5.16 -7.64
CA MET A 1 -73.34 5.59 -7.05
C MET A 1 -72.26 5.47 -8.13
N PRO A 2 -71.65 6.58 -8.59
CA PRO A 2 -70.71 6.55 -9.70
C PRO A 2 -69.33 6.08 -9.22
N LYS A 3 -68.68 5.19 -9.98
CA LYS A 3 -67.30 4.75 -9.72
C LYS A 3 -66.35 5.85 -10.20
N LEU A 4 -65.67 6.51 -9.26
CA LEU A 4 -64.60 7.46 -9.53
C LEU A 4 -63.37 6.71 -10.07
N LEU A 5 -62.95 7.01 -11.30
CA LEU A 5 -61.73 6.51 -11.91
C LEU A 5 -60.56 7.37 -11.39
N VAL A 6 -59.71 6.83 -10.51
CA VAL A 6 -58.50 7.52 -10.03
C VAL A 6 -57.39 7.30 -11.06
N ILE A 7 -57.09 8.33 -11.85
CA ILE A 7 -55.95 8.36 -12.77
C ILE A 7 -54.72 8.79 -11.96
N TYR A 8 -53.78 7.86 -11.74
CA TYR A 8 -52.47 8.17 -11.19
C TYR A 8 -51.60 8.78 -12.30
N PHE A 9 -51.34 10.08 -12.21
CA PHE A 9 -50.26 10.73 -12.98
C PHE A 9 -48.92 10.30 -12.39
N LEU A 10 -48.24 9.35 -13.05
CA LEU A 10 -46.83 9.08 -12.81
C LEU A 10 -46.00 10.24 -13.37
N LEU A 11 -45.62 11.17 -12.51
CA LEU A 11 -44.57 12.15 -12.78
C LEU A 11 -43.24 11.39 -12.87
N SER A 12 -42.84 11.02 -14.09
CA SER A 12 -41.49 10.57 -14.36
C SER A 12 -40.54 11.76 -14.20
N SER A 13 -39.87 11.84 -13.06
CA SER A 13 -38.70 12.71 -12.88
C SER A 13 -37.57 12.16 -13.75
N PHE A 14 -37.39 12.75 -14.93
CA PHE A 14 -36.14 12.64 -15.67
C PHE A 14 -35.05 13.34 -14.86
N ILE A 15 -34.31 12.56 -14.06
CA ILE A 15 -33.01 13.00 -13.56
C ILE A 15 -32.08 12.93 -14.77
N ALA A 16 -31.82 14.09 -15.38
CA ALA A 16 -30.72 14.25 -16.31
C ALA A 16 -29.42 13.96 -15.53
N SER A 17 -28.88 12.75 -15.69
CA SER A 17 -27.50 12.47 -15.32
C SER A 17 -26.63 13.38 -16.19
N SER A 18 -26.06 14.42 -15.59
CA SER A 18 -24.90 15.06 -16.19
C SER A 18 -23.81 13.99 -16.25
N GLN A 19 -23.52 13.50 -17.45
CA GLN A 19 -22.24 12.87 -17.70
C GLN A 19 -21.20 13.97 -17.50
N GLN A 20 -20.66 14.08 -16.28
CA GLN A 20 -19.34 14.67 -16.10
C GLN A 20 -18.44 13.93 -17.09
N ILE A 21 -17.88 14.67 -18.04
CA ILE A 21 -16.88 14.15 -18.97
C ILE A 21 -15.65 13.86 -18.12
N GLY A 22 -15.66 12.70 -17.44
CA GLY A 22 -14.55 12.27 -16.61
C GLY A 22 -13.35 12.03 -17.51
N TYR A 23 -12.22 12.65 -17.19
CA TYR A 23 -10.97 12.40 -17.89
C TYR A 23 -10.67 10.90 -17.98
N SER A 24 -10.15 10.47 -19.14
CA SER A 24 -9.64 9.11 -19.27
C SER A 24 -8.49 8.88 -18.27
N ASN A 25 -8.24 7.64 -17.85
CA ASN A 25 -7.11 7.36 -16.95
C ASN A 25 -5.76 7.84 -17.54
N SER A 26 -5.59 7.78 -18.87
CA SER A 26 -4.42 8.34 -19.57
C SER A 26 -4.31 9.86 -19.41
N ASP A 27 -5.42 10.59 -19.46
CA ASP A 27 -5.44 12.04 -19.22
C ASP A 27 -5.11 12.36 -17.77
N CYS A 28 -5.71 11.63 -16.82
CA CYS A 28 -5.37 11.78 -15.40
C CYS A 28 -3.87 11.59 -15.17
N ILE A 29 -3.25 10.54 -15.71
CA ILE A 29 -1.80 10.31 -15.55
C ILE A 29 -0.98 11.48 -16.10
N ARG A 30 -1.36 12.00 -17.28
CA ARG A 30 -0.70 13.15 -17.91
C ARG A 30 -0.81 14.42 -17.07
N LEU A 31 -1.98 14.68 -16.48
CA LEU A 31 -2.22 15.84 -15.61
C LEU A 31 -1.47 15.69 -14.28
N LEU A 32 -1.59 14.55 -13.60
CA LEU A 32 -0.96 14.27 -12.31
C LEU A 32 0.57 14.27 -12.35
N LYS A 33 1.19 14.06 -13.52
CA LYS A 33 2.63 14.24 -13.72
C LYS A 33 3.09 15.66 -13.37
N LYS A 34 2.25 16.68 -13.51
CA LYS A 34 2.59 18.07 -13.13
C LYS A 34 2.81 18.24 -11.63
N ASN A 35 2.21 17.36 -10.81
CA ASN A 35 2.39 17.33 -9.36
C ASN A 35 3.56 16.43 -8.90
N ASP A 36 4.28 15.77 -9.82
CA ASP A 36 5.43 14.97 -9.44
C ASP A 36 6.58 15.87 -8.96
N SER A 37 7.04 15.62 -7.74
CA SER A 37 8.19 16.33 -7.17
C SER A 37 9.49 15.63 -7.57
N PRO A 38 10.53 16.37 -8.01
CA PRO A 38 11.81 15.76 -8.36
C PRO A 38 12.50 15.18 -7.13
N LEU A 39 13.27 14.10 -7.32
CA LEU A 39 14.16 13.62 -6.27
C LEU A 39 15.31 14.61 -6.07
N LYS A 40 15.66 14.85 -4.80
CA LYS A 40 16.88 15.57 -4.45
C LYS A 40 18.09 14.70 -4.80
N LYS A 41 19.25 15.34 -5.01
CA LYS A 41 20.51 14.63 -5.17
C LYS A 41 20.76 13.76 -3.92
N PRO A 42 20.98 12.44 -4.06
CA PRO A 42 21.21 11.56 -2.91
C PRO A 42 22.40 12.01 -2.06
N GLN A 43 22.22 11.97 -0.75
CA GLN A 43 23.24 12.31 0.24
C GLN A 43 23.73 11.05 0.97
N SER A 44 24.86 11.15 1.66
CA SER A 44 25.36 10.04 2.48
C SER A 44 24.29 9.57 3.46
N GLY A 45 24.02 8.27 3.48
CA GLY A 45 22.94 7.67 4.27
C GLY A 45 21.67 7.35 3.48
N ASP A 46 21.38 8.08 2.40
CA ASP A 46 20.20 7.82 1.56
C ASP A 46 20.30 6.49 0.82
N TRP A 47 19.14 5.88 0.53
CA TRP A 47 19.08 4.62 -0.23
C TRP A 47 19.85 4.70 -1.55
N LEU A 48 19.54 5.70 -2.38
CA LEU A 48 20.14 5.83 -3.72
C LEU A 48 21.61 6.22 -3.71
N PHE A 49 22.14 6.71 -2.59
CA PHE A 49 23.58 6.95 -2.43
C PHE A 49 24.33 5.63 -2.23
N GLN A 50 23.76 4.71 -1.44
CA GLN A 50 24.37 3.40 -1.13
C GLN A 50 24.03 2.33 -2.17
N HIS A 51 22.87 2.45 -2.81
CA HIS A 51 22.31 1.48 -3.76
C HIS A 51 21.95 2.20 -5.06
N PRO A 52 22.91 2.39 -5.99
CA PRO A 52 22.61 2.93 -7.30
C PRO A 52 21.62 2.04 -8.05
N GLU A 53 20.53 2.62 -8.53
CA GLU A 53 19.45 1.91 -9.22
C GLU A 53 19.20 2.51 -10.60
N SER A 54 18.87 1.66 -11.57
CA SER A 54 18.46 2.10 -12.91
C SER A 54 16.97 2.50 -12.99
N GLY A 55 16.21 2.23 -11.93
CA GLY A 55 14.75 2.33 -11.94
C GLY A 55 14.06 1.33 -12.88
N GLN A 56 12.83 1.66 -13.26
CA GLN A 56 12.01 0.88 -14.19
C GLN A 56 11.04 1.84 -14.91
N THR A 57 11.07 1.92 -16.24
CA THR A 57 10.07 2.68 -17.02
C THR A 57 8.74 1.93 -17.08
N PHE A 58 7.70 2.55 -17.65
CA PHE A 58 6.42 1.87 -17.88
C PHE A 58 6.58 0.72 -18.89
N GLU A 59 7.31 0.94 -19.98
CA GLU A 59 7.54 -0.05 -21.04
C GLU A 59 8.31 -1.26 -20.49
N GLN A 60 9.36 -1.02 -19.70
CA GLN A 60 10.12 -2.08 -19.02
C GLN A 60 9.25 -2.86 -18.03
N TYR A 61 8.31 -2.19 -17.36
CA TYR A 61 7.34 -2.85 -16.49
C TYR A 61 6.45 -3.81 -17.27
N ILE A 62 5.87 -3.38 -18.40
CA ILE A 62 5.07 -4.26 -19.26
C ILE A 62 5.90 -5.47 -19.76
N GLN A 63 7.12 -5.22 -20.24
CA GLN A 63 8.02 -6.26 -20.73
C GLN A 63 8.42 -7.27 -19.65
N SER A 64 8.42 -6.87 -18.37
CA SER A 64 8.76 -7.75 -17.24
C SER A 64 7.74 -8.87 -16.97
N LYS A 65 6.57 -8.82 -17.65
CA LYS A 65 5.41 -9.71 -17.46
C LYS A 65 4.97 -9.70 -15.99
N PRO A 66 4.41 -8.58 -15.52
CA PRO A 66 4.16 -8.39 -14.10
C PRO A 66 3.10 -9.37 -13.57
N VAL A 67 3.18 -9.66 -12.27
CA VAL A 67 2.07 -10.31 -11.57
C VAL A 67 0.84 -9.43 -11.73
N LYS A 68 -0.24 -10.01 -12.24
CA LYS A 68 -1.52 -9.34 -12.46
C LYS A 68 -2.68 -10.15 -11.90
N PRO A 69 -3.80 -9.49 -11.56
CA PRO A 69 -5.03 -10.19 -11.24
C PRO A 69 -5.57 -10.99 -12.42
N THR A 70 -6.30 -12.05 -12.10
CA THR A 70 -7.08 -12.83 -13.05
C THR A 70 -8.52 -12.93 -12.53
N SER A 71 -9.42 -13.50 -13.33
CA SER A 71 -10.79 -13.79 -12.88
C SER A 71 -10.84 -14.71 -11.65
N SER A 72 -9.87 -15.64 -11.54
CA SER A 72 -9.77 -16.59 -10.43
C SER A 72 -8.93 -16.09 -9.26
N ARG A 73 -8.12 -15.03 -9.43
CA ARG A 73 -7.11 -14.60 -8.48
C ARG A 73 -7.03 -13.09 -8.39
N ASN A 74 -7.73 -12.51 -7.43
CA ASN A 74 -7.96 -11.06 -7.37
C ASN A 74 -8.01 -10.47 -5.95
N LYS A 75 -7.76 -11.25 -4.89
CA LYS A 75 -7.86 -10.77 -3.50
C LYS A 75 -6.51 -10.50 -2.86
N ILE A 76 -6.46 -9.56 -1.94
CA ILE A 76 -5.29 -9.34 -1.08
C ILE A 76 -5.59 -10.01 0.27
N TYR A 77 -4.66 -10.83 0.75
CA TYR A 77 -4.75 -11.42 2.08
C TYR A 77 -3.75 -10.77 3.02
N LEU A 78 -4.18 -10.43 4.23
CA LEU A 78 -3.29 -10.04 5.32
C LEU A 78 -3.26 -11.14 6.38
N LEU A 79 -2.07 -11.61 6.75
CA LEU A 79 -1.87 -12.58 7.81
C LEU A 79 -1.20 -11.92 9.02
N PRO A 80 -1.93 -11.64 10.11
CA PRO A 80 -1.31 -11.14 11.32
C PRO A 80 -0.49 -12.25 12.01
N ILE A 81 0.80 -12.00 12.24
CA ILE A 81 1.71 -12.92 12.93
C ILE A 81 2.20 -12.27 14.22
N GLY A 82 1.89 -12.90 15.36
CA GLY A 82 2.29 -12.47 16.69
C GLY A 82 1.16 -11.96 17.57
N SER A 83 1.54 -11.18 18.58
CA SER A 83 0.65 -10.70 19.62
C SER A 83 0.47 -9.19 19.48
N PHE A 84 -0.78 -8.75 19.39
CA PHE A 84 -1.13 -7.36 19.13
C PHE A 84 -1.93 -6.81 20.30
N THR A 85 -1.56 -5.63 20.78
CA THR A 85 -2.42 -4.86 21.68
C THR A 85 -3.71 -4.44 20.95
N PRO A 86 -4.79 -4.06 21.66
CA PRO A 86 -6.00 -3.56 21.01
C PRO A 86 -5.74 -2.39 20.05
N ALA A 87 -4.81 -1.48 20.41
CA ALA A 87 -4.43 -0.35 19.57
C ALA A 87 -3.67 -0.81 18.30
N GLN A 88 -2.70 -1.72 18.43
CA GLN A 88 -1.99 -2.29 17.28
C GLN A 88 -2.95 -3.05 16.36
N TRP A 89 -3.88 -3.82 16.92
CA TRP A 89 -4.89 -4.54 16.14
C TRP A 89 -5.77 -3.59 15.33
N LYS A 90 -6.17 -2.46 15.94
CA LYS A 90 -6.92 -1.41 15.26
C LYS A 90 -6.12 -0.80 14.09
N VAL A 91 -4.81 -0.59 14.24
CA VAL A 91 -3.93 -0.18 13.14
C VAL A 91 -3.95 -1.21 12.00
N VAL A 92 -3.80 -2.50 12.30
CA VAL A 92 -3.86 -3.58 11.28
C VAL A 92 -5.19 -3.55 10.51
N GLN A 93 -6.31 -3.37 11.20
CA GLN A 93 -7.63 -3.27 10.57
C GLN A 93 -7.75 -2.05 9.65
N PHE A 94 -7.25 -0.89 10.06
CA PHE A 94 -7.28 0.29 9.23
C PHE A 94 -6.31 0.20 8.04
N THR A 95 -5.14 -0.40 8.23
CA THR A 95 -4.25 -0.75 7.12
C THR A 95 -4.96 -1.64 6.11
N ALA A 96 -5.74 -2.63 6.54
CA ALA A 96 -6.53 -3.46 5.61
C ALA A 96 -7.52 -2.64 4.78
N VAL A 97 -8.22 -1.68 5.42
CA VAL A 97 -9.12 -0.75 4.71
C VAL A 97 -8.35 0.09 3.70
N TYR A 98 -7.25 0.73 4.12
CA TYR A 98 -6.42 1.54 3.23
C TYR A 98 -5.95 0.74 2.01
N LEU A 99 -5.42 -0.47 2.21
CA LEU A 99 -4.91 -1.29 1.12
C LEU A 99 -6.02 -1.68 0.13
N GLY A 100 -7.24 -1.87 0.62
CA GLY A 100 -8.39 -2.14 -0.24
C GLY A 100 -8.74 -0.94 -1.13
N LEU A 101 -8.68 0.27 -0.58
CA LEU A 101 -8.85 1.51 -1.35
C LEU A 101 -7.67 1.74 -2.30
N PHE A 102 -6.44 1.53 -1.83
CA PHE A 102 -5.21 1.80 -2.58
C PHE A 102 -5.02 0.87 -3.77
N PHE A 103 -5.40 -0.41 -3.66
CA PHE A 103 -5.31 -1.35 -4.77
C PHE A 103 -6.63 -1.54 -5.51
N ASP A 104 -7.72 -0.94 -5.03
CA ASP A 104 -9.09 -1.17 -5.50
C ASP A 104 -9.42 -2.67 -5.53
N ARG A 105 -9.13 -3.35 -4.42
CA ARG A 105 -9.28 -4.81 -4.26
C ARG A 105 -9.87 -5.17 -2.91
N THR A 106 -10.53 -6.32 -2.86
CA THR A 106 -10.96 -6.91 -1.59
C THR A 106 -9.74 -7.34 -0.78
N VAL A 107 -9.65 -6.85 0.45
CA VAL A 107 -8.66 -7.27 1.43
C VAL A 107 -9.33 -8.14 2.48
N THR A 108 -8.77 -9.33 2.73
CA THR A 108 -9.22 -10.23 3.79
C THR A 108 -8.14 -10.37 4.85
N VAL A 109 -8.47 -10.04 6.10
CA VAL A 109 -7.58 -10.28 7.25
C VAL A 109 -7.83 -11.68 7.77
N LEU A 110 -6.81 -12.53 7.69
CA LEU A 110 -6.85 -13.92 8.17
C LEU A 110 -6.77 -13.97 9.71
N PRO A 111 -7.16 -15.10 10.34
CA PRO A 111 -6.95 -15.30 11.76
C PRO A 111 -5.48 -15.10 12.15
N LYS A 112 -5.25 -14.36 13.24
CA LYS A 112 -3.91 -14.15 13.78
C LYS A 112 -3.28 -15.49 14.20
N MET A 113 -1.97 -15.63 14.00
CA MET A 113 -1.22 -16.81 14.41
C MET A 113 0.10 -16.45 15.09
N GLN A 114 0.67 -17.38 15.86
CA GLN A 114 2.01 -17.23 16.42
C GLN A 114 3.09 -17.59 15.38
N PRO A 115 4.32 -17.06 15.48
CA PRO A 115 5.40 -17.31 14.53
C PRO A 115 6.04 -18.70 14.71
N THR A 116 5.24 -19.77 14.59
CA THR A 116 5.67 -21.17 14.80
C THR A 116 6.57 -21.68 13.67
N MET A 117 6.58 -21.02 12.51
CA MET A 117 7.46 -21.35 11.39
C MET A 117 8.93 -20.96 11.62
N ILE A 118 9.24 -20.27 12.72
CA ILE A 118 10.57 -19.71 12.99
C ILE A 118 11.24 -20.47 14.12
N SER A 119 12.37 -21.11 13.82
CA SER A 119 13.18 -21.85 14.80
C SER A 119 13.93 -20.90 15.76
N SER A 120 14.49 -21.46 16.84
CA SER A 120 15.33 -20.70 17.78
C SER A 120 16.58 -20.11 17.12
N THR A 121 17.17 -20.80 16.14
CA THR A 121 18.35 -20.30 15.39
C THR A 121 18.01 -19.20 14.37
N GLN A 122 16.73 -18.98 14.11
CA GLN A 122 16.21 -17.95 13.20
C GLN A 122 15.57 -16.78 13.97
N ARG A 123 15.77 -16.76 15.29
CA ARG A 123 15.45 -15.67 16.21
C ARG A 123 16.75 -15.09 16.71
N ARG A 124 16.82 -13.78 16.82
CA ARG A 124 17.94 -13.08 17.46
C ARG A 124 17.42 -11.92 18.29
N TYR A 125 18.29 -11.31 19.07
CA TYR A 125 17.96 -10.11 19.83
C TYR A 125 18.74 -8.93 19.27
N SER A 126 18.07 -7.79 19.13
CA SER A 126 18.74 -6.53 18.80
C SER A 126 19.67 -6.08 19.94
N ASN A 127 20.49 -5.07 19.68
CA ASN A 127 21.29 -4.41 20.73
C ASN A 127 20.45 -3.81 21.86
N THR A 128 19.14 -3.62 21.64
CA THR A 128 18.16 -3.13 22.61
C THR A 128 17.35 -4.26 23.26
N ALA A 129 17.83 -5.51 23.15
CA ALA A 129 17.21 -6.72 23.70
C ALA A 129 15.79 -7.04 23.17
N ASN A 130 15.44 -6.53 21.99
CA ASN A 130 14.17 -6.84 21.34
C ASN A 130 14.32 -8.06 20.44
N GLU A 131 13.37 -8.99 20.51
CA GLU A 131 13.37 -10.17 19.64
C GLU A 131 13.12 -9.78 18.18
N GLN A 132 14.00 -10.24 17.29
CA GLN A 132 13.91 -10.10 15.84
C GLN A 132 13.73 -11.46 15.17
N LEU A 133 12.87 -11.50 14.16
CA LEU A 133 12.55 -12.70 13.40
C LEU A 133 13.20 -12.64 12.01
N LEU A 134 13.80 -13.76 11.57
CA LEU A 134 14.30 -13.89 10.21
C LEU A 134 13.11 -13.86 9.24
N THR A 135 13.19 -13.06 8.17
CA THR A 135 12.07 -12.91 7.21
C THR A 135 11.87 -14.15 6.34
N THR A 136 12.94 -14.88 6.01
CA THR A 136 12.91 -16.01 5.06
C THR A 136 11.87 -17.09 5.44
N PRO A 137 11.83 -17.62 6.68
CA PRO A 137 10.83 -18.62 7.06
C PRO A 137 9.38 -18.13 6.98
N ILE A 138 9.14 -16.84 7.24
CA ILE A 138 7.80 -16.23 7.10
C ILE A 138 7.39 -16.26 5.63
N LEU A 139 8.28 -15.80 4.73
CA LEU A 139 8.00 -15.76 3.30
C LEU A 139 7.78 -17.18 2.72
N ASP A 140 8.60 -18.16 3.13
CA ASP A 140 8.45 -19.56 2.72
C ASP A 140 7.11 -20.16 3.16
N TYR A 141 6.66 -19.81 4.36
CA TYR A 141 5.34 -20.21 4.87
C TYR A 141 4.21 -19.57 4.06
N LEU A 142 4.32 -18.27 3.75
CA LEU A 142 3.33 -17.54 2.97
C LEU A 142 3.18 -18.10 1.54
N GLU A 143 4.27 -18.52 0.89
CA GLU A 143 4.21 -19.08 -0.47
C GLU A 143 3.41 -20.36 -0.54
N LYS A 144 3.47 -21.16 0.53
CA LYS A 144 2.72 -22.42 0.66
C LYS A 144 1.28 -22.21 1.13
N SER A 145 0.96 -21.06 1.72
CA SER A 145 -0.32 -20.80 2.40
C SER A 145 -1.19 -19.75 1.74
N ILE A 146 -0.70 -19.03 0.73
CA ILE A 146 -1.52 -18.07 -0.03
C ILE A 146 -2.78 -18.77 -0.58
N PRO A 147 -3.99 -18.27 -0.28
CA PRO A 147 -5.21 -18.84 -0.81
C PRO A 147 -5.24 -18.84 -2.35
N VAL A 148 -5.95 -19.81 -2.94
CA VAL A 148 -6.00 -20.01 -4.40
C VAL A 148 -6.48 -18.78 -5.17
N ASP A 149 -7.37 -17.98 -4.57
CA ASP A 149 -7.91 -16.75 -5.14
C ASP A 149 -7.13 -15.48 -4.71
N GLY A 150 -6.05 -15.65 -3.95
CA GLY A 150 -5.18 -14.58 -3.49
C GLY A 150 -4.27 -14.09 -4.60
N LEU A 151 -4.43 -12.83 -5.01
CA LEU A 151 -3.47 -12.09 -5.82
C LEU A 151 -2.13 -12.04 -5.12
N VAL A 152 -2.14 -11.61 -3.86
CA VAL A 152 -0.98 -11.56 -2.95
C VAL A 152 -1.40 -11.92 -1.53
N ILE A 153 -0.44 -12.33 -0.72
CA ILE A 153 -0.59 -12.42 0.74
C ILE A 153 0.55 -11.64 1.40
N MET A 154 0.23 -10.86 2.41
CA MET A 154 1.22 -10.14 3.19
C MET A 154 1.05 -10.44 4.67
N ALA A 155 2.14 -10.84 5.33
CA ALA A 155 2.15 -10.90 6.77
C ALA A 155 2.29 -9.50 7.37
N ILE A 156 1.56 -9.23 8.45
CA ILE A 156 1.81 -8.08 9.32
C ILE A 156 2.27 -8.64 10.66
N THR A 157 3.45 -8.25 11.15
CA THR A 157 4.00 -8.79 12.39
C THR A 157 4.19 -7.71 13.47
N SER A 158 3.97 -8.11 14.73
CA SER A 158 4.30 -7.31 15.91
C SER A 158 5.78 -7.39 16.30
N TYR A 159 6.54 -8.30 15.70
CA TYR A 159 7.95 -8.50 15.98
C TYR A 159 8.85 -7.70 15.05
N ASP A 160 10.06 -7.39 15.50
CA ASP A 160 11.07 -6.81 14.63
C ASP A 160 11.56 -7.85 13.60
N LEU A 161 12.11 -7.40 12.48
CA LEU A 161 12.49 -8.25 11.36
C LEU A 161 13.94 -8.03 10.96
N TYR A 162 14.60 -9.10 10.51
CA TYR A 162 15.90 -9.00 9.84
C TYR A 162 15.96 -9.91 8.60
N PRO A 163 16.61 -9.47 7.49
CA PRO A 163 16.61 -10.22 6.24
C PRO A 163 17.76 -11.24 6.15
N SER A 164 18.93 -10.93 6.71
CA SER A 164 20.11 -11.81 6.79
C SER A 164 21.06 -11.33 7.90
N ALA A 165 22.15 -12.06 8.12
CA ALA A 165 23.13 -11.75 9.17
C ALA A 165 23.75 -10.34 9.02
N ASP A 166 23.91 -9.86 7.79
CA ASP A 166 24.63 -8.61 7.47
C ASP A 166 23.79 -7.33 7.64
N TYR A 167 22.49 -7.48 7.93
CA TYR A 167 21.55 -6.36 8.05
C TYR A 167 21.05 -6.22 9.48
N ASN A 168 20.91 -4.99 9.96
CA ASN A 168 20.38 -4.70 11.29
C ASN A 168 18.88 -5.03 11.42
N PHE A 169 18.07 -4.58 10.47
CA PHE A 169 16.63 -4.85 10.42
C PHE A 169 16.05 -4.46 9.06
N VAL A 170 14.78 -4.81 8.83
CA VAL A 170 13.94 -4.26 7.76
C VAL A 170 12.56 -3.89 8.28
N PHE A 171 11.93 -2.87 7.71
CA PHE A 171 10.53 -2.55 7.99
C PHE A 171 9.56 -3.50 7.29
N GLY A 172 9.95 -3.96 6.12
CA GLY A 172 9.24 -4.95 5.34
C GLY A 172 10.13 -5.53 4.25
N ILE A 173 9.67 -6.61 3.66
CA ILE A 173 10.31 -7.22 2.50
C ILE A 173 9.29 -8.05 1.72
N ALA A 174 9.40 -8.04 0.40
CA ALA A 174 8.57 -8.83 -0.50
C ALA A 174 9.40 -9.69 -1.45
N ARG A 175 8.81 -10.83 -1.86
CA ARG A 175 9.26 -11.61 -3.01
C ARG A 175 8.37 -11.29 -4.21
N THR A 176 8.91 -10.45 -5.09
CA THR A 176 8.21 -9.80 -6.20
C THR A 176 7.34 -10.74 -7.06
N LYS A 177 7.82 -11.93 -7.45
CA LYS A 177 7.07 -12.84 -8.33
C LYS A 177 6.35 -13.96 -7.59
N GLN A 178 6.72 -14.18 -6.34
CA GLN A 178 6.15 -15.20 -5.46
C GLN A 178 4.90 -14.70 -4.74
N ARG A 179 4.62 -13.38 -4.80
CA ARG A 179 3.36 -12.76 -4.35
C ARG A 179 3.17 -12.82 -2.83
N VAL A 180 4.30 -12.81 -2.13
CA VAL A 180 4.38 -12.83 -0.67
C VAL A 180 5.23 -11.69 -0.16
N GLY A 181 4.87 -11.17 1.00
CA GLY A 181 5.66 -10.16 1.69
C GLY A 181 5.36 -10.14 3.18
N VAL A 182 6.19 -9.43 3.94
CA VAL A 182 5.97 -9.20 5.36
C VAL A 182 6.30 -7.75 5.70
N SER A 183 5.49 -7.12 6.54
CA SER A 183 5.77 -5.82 7.15
C SER A 183 5.71 -5.91 8.66
N SER A 184 6.59 -5.20 9.35
CA SER A 184 6.62 -5.09 10.80
C SER A 184 6.07 -3.76 11.25
N LEU A 185 5.24 -3.79 12.30
CA LEU A 185 4.83 -2.59 13.02
C LEU A 185 5.73 -2.28 14.23
N PHE A 186 6.65 -3.19 14.59
CA PHE A 186 7.41 -3.14 15.85
C PHE A 186 8.03 -1.75 16.10
N ARG A 187 8.83 -1.29 15.13
CA ARG A 187 9.59 -0.03 15.19
C ARG A 187 8.71 1.23 15.10
N TYR A 188 7.44 1.08 14.76
CA TYR A 188 6.51 2.21 14.72
C TYR A 188 5.79 2.43 16.04
N THR A 189 5.96 1.50 16.98
CA THR A 189 5.27 1.51 18.28
C THR A 189 6.21 1.76 19.46
N GLU A 190 7.50 2.02 19.20
CA GLU A 190 8.53 2.24 20.23
C GLU A 190 8.22 3.43 21.15
N GLU A 191 7.58 4.48 20.61
CA GLU A 191 7.14 5.66 21.40
C GLU A 191 5.78 5.46 22.09
N GLY A 192 5.19 4.27 22.01
CA GLY A 192 3.87 3.96 22.55
C GLY A 192 2.72 4.27 21.58
N MET A 193 1.62 3.54 21.73
CA MET A 193 0.47 3.63 20.81
C MET A 193 -0.50 4.77 21.12
N GLU A 194 -0.54 5.28 22.35
CA GLU A 194 -1.51 6.30 22.78
C GLU A 194 -1.25 7.64 22.08
N THR A 195 0.01 8.03 21.97
CA THR A 195 0.45 9.28 21.33
C THR A 195 0.78 9.07 19.85
N ASN A 196 1.23 7.87 19.45
CA ASN A 196 1.82 7.65 18.13
C ASN A 196 0.96 6.85 17.14
N TYR A 197 -0.32 6.60 17.46
CA TYR A 197 -1.20 5.78 16.62
C TYR A 197 -1.28 6.29 15.16
N GLN A 198 -1.36 7.60 14.93
CA GLN A 198 -1.44 8.18 13.58
C GLN A 198 -0.17 7.93 12.77
N LYS A 199 1.01 8.16 13.37
CA LYS A 199 2.30 7.90 12.71
C LYS A 199 2.52 6.41 12.48
N CYS A 200 2.12 5.57 13.43
CA CYS A 200 2.17 4.12 13.27
C CYS A 200 1.29 3.67 12.10
N LEU A 201 0.09 4.22 11.96
CA LEU A 201 -0.77 3.93 10.83
C LEU A 201 -0.14 4.42 9.52
N GLU A 202 0.32 5.67 9.47
CA GLU A 202 0.97 6.29 8.29
C GLU A 202 2.15 5.45 7.79
N ARG A 203 3.03 5.03 8.70
CA ARG A 203 4.21 4.20 8.39
C ARG A 203 3.81 2.79 7.97
N LEU A 204 2.85 2.16 8.65
CA LEU A 204 2.44 0.80 8.30
C LEU A 204 1.74 0.76 6.93
N ILE A 205 0.87 1.73 6.61
CA ILE A 205 0.26 1.79 5.27
C ILE A 205 1.30 2.04 4.18
N LYS A 206 2.32 2.86 4.47
CA LYS A 206 3.45 3.13 3.56
C LYS A 206 4.19 1.84 3.23
N THR A 207 4.73 1.18 4.24
CA THR A 207 5.52 -0.05 4.04
C THR A 207 4.67 -1.16 3.45
N SER A 208 3.44 -1.35 3.92
CA SER A 208 2.54 -2.38 3.39
C SER A 208 2.23 -2.19 1.91
N SER A 209 1.89 -0.96 1.50
CA SER A 209 1.59 -0.67 0.10
C SER A 209 2.84 -0.69 -0.79
N HIS A 210 4.00 -0.30 -0.25
CA HIS A 210 5.29 -0.45 -0.93
C HIS A 210 5.60 -1.92 -1.23
N GLU A 211 5.54 -2.80 -0.22
CA GLU A 211 5.84 -4.23 -0.38
C GLU A 211 4.81 -4.94 -1.28
N ILE A 212 3.52 -4.65 -1.16
CA ILE A 212 2.51 -5.20 -2.08
C ILE A 212 2.74 -4.71 -3.51
N THR A 213 3.17 -3.47 -3.70
CA THR A 213 3.48 -2.96 -5.04
C THR A 213 4.71 -3.66 -5.64
N HIS A 214 5.71 -4.03 -4.81
CA HIS A 214 6.77 -4.95 -5.22
C HIS A 214 6.25 -6.31 -5.64
N MET A 215 5.27 -6.89 -4.93
CA MET A 215 4.62 -8.16 -5.31
C MET A 215 3.84 -8.07 -6.65
N LEU A 216 3.55 -6.86 -7.13
CA LEU A 216 2.99 -6.59 -8.46
C LEU A 216 4.07 -6.25 -9.50
N THR A 217 5.32 -6.59 -9.22
CA THR A 217 6.50 -6.46 -10.12
C THR A 217 6.93 -5.03 -10.42
N VAL A 218 6.54 -4.08 -9.57
CA VAL A 218 7.07 -2.71 -9.64
C VAL A 218 8.40 -2.67 -8.88
N LYS A 219 9.47 -2.19 -9.52
CA LYS A 219 10.76 -1.95 -8.87
C LYS A 219 10.76 -0.63 -8.10
N HIS A 220 11.80 -0.37 -7.32
CA HIS A 220 12.03 0.95 -6.77
C HIS A 220 11.99 2.03 -7.86
N CYS A 221 11.44 3.18 -7.49
CA CYS A 221 11.24 4.32 -8.35
C CYS A 221 12.36 5.34 -8.13
N ILE A 222 12.91 5.84 -9.23
CA ILE A 222 13.88 6.95 -9.23
C ILE A 222 13.40 8.15 -10.06
N ALA A 223 12.15 8.10 -10.55
CA ALA A 223 11.63 9.11 -11.48
C ALA A 223 11.20 10.41 -10.78
N ALA A 224 10.73 10.30 -9.53
CA ALA A 224 10.20 11.39 -8.72
C ALA A 224 10.09 10.91 -7.26
N VAL A 225 9.75 11.82 -6.33
CA VAL A 225 9.29 11.48 -4.99
C VAL A 225 8.04 10.59 -5.12
N CYS A 226 8.10 9.40 -4.56
CA CYS A 226 7.14 8.33 -4.78
C CYS A 226 7.15 7.35 -3.60
N LEU A 227 5.98 6.77 -3.29
CA LEU A 227 5.84 5.63 -2.38
C LEU A 227 6.86 4.52 -2.68
N MET A 228 7.17 4.29 -3.95
CA MET A 228 8.10 3.25 -4.40
C MET A 228 9.57 3.66 -4.37
N ASN A 229 9.96 4.81 -3.82
CA ASN A 229 11.38 5.08 -3.61
C ASN A 229 11.93 4.13 -2.54
N GLY A 230 13.13 3.57 -2.76
CA GLY A 230 13.85 2.86 -1.71
C GLY A 230 14.18 3.79 -0.54
N SER A 231 14.33 3.23 0.66
CA SER A 231 14.67 3.99 1.86
C SER A 231 15.54 3.20 2.83
N ASN A 232 16.55 3.88 3.37
CA ASN A 232 17.49 3.34 4.36
C ASN A 232 17.13 3.70 5.81
N SER A 233 16.18 4.62 6.04
CA SER A 233 15.85 5.10 7.39
C SER A 233 14.40 5.57 7.51
N LEU A 234 13.89 5.65 8.76
CA LEU A 234 12.57 6.24 9.01
C LEU A 234 12.52 7.70 8.60
N SER A 235 13.59 8.47 8.85
CA SER A 235 13.65 9.88 8.47
C SER A 235 13.50 10.07 6.96
N GLU A 236 14.23 9.28 6.17
CA GLU A 236 14.12 9.29 4.72
C GLU A 236 12.71 8.89 4.26
N SER A 237 12.15 7.81 4.82
CA SER A 237 10.80 7.33 4.49
C SER A 237 9.70 8.33 4.87
N ASP A 238 9.79 8.94 6.06
CA ASP A 238 8.82 9.89 6.61
C ASP A 238 8.86 11.24 5.88
N SER A 239 9.98 11.58 5.24
CA SER A 239 10.10 12.81 4.44
C SER A 239 9.25 12.81 3.16
N ARG A 240 8.66 11.65 2.80
CA ARG A 240 7.93 11.43 1.54
C ARG A 240 6.49 11.00 1.85
N ALA A 241 5.53 11.47 1.08
CA ALA A 241 4.13 11.06 1.24
C ALA A 241 3.85 9.65 0.70
N ASN A 242 2.70 9.07 1.06
CA ASN A 242 2.15 7.81 0.56
C ASN A 242 1.55 7.93 -0.86
N ARG A 243 2.18 8.75 -1.71
CA ARG A 243 1.73 9.06 -3.07
C ARG A 243 2.55 8.29 -4.10
N LEU A 244 1.89 7.67 -5.08
CA LEU A 244 2.57 7.16 -6.27
C LEU A 244 2.83 8.33 -7.23
N CYS A 245 4.06 8.46 -7.73
CA CYS A 245 4.31 9.37 -8.85
C CYS A 245 3.60 8.89 -10.12
N SER A 246 3.47 9.76 -11.12
CA SER A 246 2.76 9.45 -12.37
C SER A 246 3.23 8.16 -13.04
N VAL A 247 4.54 7.87 -13.02
CA VAL A 247 5.12 6.64 -13.60
C VAL A 247 4.64 5.39 -12.87
N CYS A 248 4.66 5.38 -11.54
CA CYS A 248 4.25 4.20 -10.77
C CYS A 248 2.72 4.07 -10.70
N LEU A 249 2.01 5.20 -10.69
CA LEU A 249 0.55 5.23 -10.82
C LEU A 249 0.13 4.63 -12.17
N HIS A 250 0.80 4.97 -13.27
CA HIS A 250 0.51 4.42 -14.59
C HIS A 250 0.70 2.89 -14.62
N LYS A 251 1.82 2.39 -14.10
CA LYS A 251 2.06 0.93 -13.99
C LYS A 251 0.95 0.23 -13.20
N LEU A 252 0.59 0.78 -12.05
CA LEU A 252 -0.36 0.15 -11.14
C LEU A 252 -1.80 0.24 -11.68
N GLN A 253 -2.18 1.38 -12.26
CA GLN A 253 -3.47 1.57 -12.92
C GLN A 253 -3.60 0.63 -14.12
N TRP A 254 -2.57 0.51 -14.97
CA TRP A 254 -2.59 -0.45 -16.07
C TRP A 254 -2.70 -1.90 -15.57
N ASN A 255 -2.09 -2.25 -14.44
CA ASN A 255 -2.15 -3.61 -13.91
C ASN A 255 -3.53 -3.92 -13.30
N LEU A 256 -4.07 -3.01 -12.49
CA LEU A 256 -5.25 -3.25 -11.65
C LEU A 256 -6.54 -2.66 -12.23
N GLN A 257 -6.45 -1.86 -13.29
CA GLN A 257 -7.58 -1.31 -14.04
C GLN A 257 -8.57 -0.50 -13.18
N PHE A 258 -8.10 0.12 -12.10
CA PHE A 258 -8.94 1.00 -11.29
C PHE A 258 -9.19 2.35 -11.98
N ASN A 259 -10.25 3.04 -11.57
CA ASN A 259 -10.51 4.44 -11.92
C ASN A 259 -9.66 5.36 -11.01
N ILE A 260 -8.83 6.22 -11.61
CA ILE A 260 -7.90 7.08 -10.84
C ILE A 260 -8.66 8.07 -9.96
N SER A 261 -9.64 8.80 -10.51
CA SER A 261 -10.35 9.86 -9.78
C SER A 261 -11.12 9.30 -8.58
N ALA A 262 -11.95 8.27 -8.81
CA ALA A 262 -12.71 7.64 -7.75
C ALA A 262 -11.82 7.01 -6.67
N ARG A 263 -10.65 6.50 -7.05
CA ARG A 263 -9.65 5.99 -6.08
C ARG A 263 -9.05 7.12 -5.26
N LEU A 264 -8.69 8.24 -5.88
CA LEU A 264 -8.11 9.41 -5.18
C LEU A 264 -9.11 10.00 -4.18
N GLU A 265 -10.37 10.17 -4.55
CA GLU A 265 -11.43 10.65 -3.64
C GLU A 265 -11.58 9.75 -2.40
N LYS A 266 -11.62 8.43 -2.60
CA LYS A 266 -11.70 7.45 -1.50
C LYS A 266 -10.47 7.52 -0.59
N LEU A 267 -9.27 7.69 -1.16
CA LEU A 267 -8.04 7.84 -0.40
C LEU A 267 -8.01 9.17 0.38
N ALA A 268 -8.42 10.28 -0.23
CA ALA A 268 -8.53 11.57 0.44
C ALA A 268 -9.51 11.49 1.63
N ALA A 269 -10.68 10.88 1.45
CA ALA A 269 -11.63 10.65 2.54
C ALA A 269 -11.03 9.80 3.68
N TYR A 270 -10.26 8.76 3.34
CA TYR A 270 -9.54 7.95 4.32
C TYR A 270 -8.48 8.77 5.08
N PHE A 271 -7.64 9.53 4.37
CA PHE A 271 -6.60 10.36 5.00
C PHE A 271 -7.21 11.42 5.92
N LYS A 272 -8.30 12.07 5.50
CA LYS A 272 -9.05 13.02 6.33
C LYS A 272 -9.59 12.38 7.60
N LYS A 273 -10.22 11.20 7.49
CA LYS A 273 -10.75 10.45 8.65
C LYS A 273 -9.67 10.10 9.67
N HIS A 274 -8.47 9.78 9.20
CA HIS A 274 -7.35 9.36 10.06
C HIS A 274 -6.36 10.50 10.38
N GLN A 275 -6.67 11.74 9.99
CA GLN A 275 -5.86 12.94 10.21
C GLN A 275 -4.43 12.83 9.64
N LEU A 276 -4.30 12.15 8.50
CA LEU A 276 -3.03 11.99 7.80
C LEU A 276 -2.80 13.19 6.86
N GLN A 277 -2.49 14.35 7.46
CA GLN A 277 -2.57 15.65 6.77
C GLN A 277 -1.64 15.76 5.56
N THR A 278 -0.40 15.24 5.66
CA THR A 278 0.55 15.25 4.53
C THR A 278 -0.03 14.50 3.34
N ASP A 279 -0.52 13.28 3.55
CA ASP A 279 -1.10 12.45 2.49
C ASP A 279 -2.40 13.05 1.94
N LEU A 280 -3.23 13.64 2.82
CA LEU A 280 -4.44 14.35 2.42
C LEU A 280 -4.13 15.52 1.48
N ASN A 281 -3.15 16.37 1.83
CA ASN A 281 -2.78 17.53 1.02
C ASN A 281 -2.35 17.13 -0.39
N PHE A 282 -1.57 16.05 -0.50
CA PHE A 282 -1.15 15.51 -1.81
C PHE A 282 -2.33 14.93 -2.59
N ALA A 283 -3.23 14.18 -1.93
CA ALA A 283 -4.42 13.64 -2.58
C ALA A 283 -5.36 14.75 -3.08
N GLU A 284 -5.60 15.80 -2.29
CA GLU A 284 -6.42 16.95 -2.70
C GLU A 284 -5.76 17.77 -3.81
N ALA A 285 -4.44 17.91 -3.81
CA ALA A 285 -3.72 18.56 -4.90
C ALA A 285 -3.84 17.77 -6.23
N ASP A 286 -3.81 16.44 -6.15
CA ASP A 286 -4.04 15.57 -7.30
C ASP A 286 -5.49 15.63 -7.80
N ILE A 287 -6.47 15.66 -6.88
CA ILE A 287 -7.89 15.79 -7.23
C ILE A 287 -8.14 17.12 -7.95
N ARG A 288 -7.65 18.25 -7.43
CA ARG A 288 -7.78 19.55 -8.10
C ARG A 288 -7.19 19.52 -9.52
N MET A 289 -6.01 18.92 -9.69
CA MET A 289 -5.33 18.83 -10.97
C MET A 289 -6.09 18.03 -12.05
N ILE A 290 -6.99 17.13 -11.67
CA ILE A 290 -7.82 16.35 -12.61
C ILE A 290 -9.27 16.84 -12.69
N GLU A 291 -9.67 17.82 -11.87
CA GLU A 291 -10.98 18.47 -11.94
C GLU A 291 -10.91 19.82 -12.67
N GLU A 292 -9.72 20.43 -12.76
CA GLU A 292 -9.39 21.60 -13.58
C GLU A 292 -9.38 21.30 -15.10
#